data_AF-A0A8J7H0L2-F1
#
_entry.id   AF-A0A8J7H0L2-F1
#
_cell.length_a   1.000
_cell.length_b   1.000
_cell.length_c   1.000
_cell.angle_alpha   90.00
_cell.angle_beta   90.00
_cell.angle_gamma   90.00
#
_symmetry.space_group_name_H-M   'P 1'
#
loop_
_entity.id
_entity.type
_entity.pdbx_description
1 polymer ?
#
loop_
_entity_poly.entity_id
_entity_poly.type
_entity_poly.pdbx_seq_one_letter_code
_entity_poly.pdbx_strand_id
1 'polypeptide(L)'
;MIILLYITGAIAFVISIIIGFITGSFWGFVLSVTGGVASAILFFALAFILEKQENVLSILEKQEEADRKIINQEKMVCTKCNYKYAMDYTSCPHCGNKD
;
A
#
# COMPACT_ATOMS: atom_id res chain seq x y z
N MET A 1 -1.56 6.75 -11.54
CA MET A 1 -0.97 7.98 -10.93
C MET A 1 0.52 7.84 -10.67
N ILE A 2 1.00 6.69 -10.18
CA ILE A 2 2.42 6.41 -9.94
C ILE A 2 3.29 6.60 -11.20
N ILE A 3 2.88 6.07 -12.35
CA ILE A 3 3.59 6.24 -13.63
C ILE A 3 3.76 7.72 -14.00
N LEU A 4 2.77 8.57 -13.70
CA LEU A 4 2.88 10.01 -13.96
C LEU A 4 3.98 10.65 -13.11
N LEU A 5 4.13 10.28 -11.83
CA LEU A 5 5.20 10.78 -10.97
C LEU A 5 6.59 10.40 -11.50
N TYR A 6 6.75 9.16 -11.99
CA TYR A 6 8.00 8.74 -12.64
C TYR A 6 8.30 9.56 -13.90
N ILE A 7 7.30 9.77 -14.76
CA ILE A 7 7.47 10.57 -15.99
C ILE A 7 7.77 12.04 -15.66
N THR A 8 7.03 12.64 -14.73
CA THR A 8 7.23 14.04 -14.32
C THR A 8 8.60 14.25 -13.68
N GLY A 9 9.05 13.34 -12.82
CA GLY A 9 10.39 13.38 -12.22
C GLY A 9 11.49 13.31 -13.29
N ALA A 10 11.36 12.41 -14.26
CA ALA A 10 12.30 12.29 -15.37
C ALA A 10 12.33 13.55 -16.26
N ILE A 11 11.17 14.10 -16.61
CA ILE A 11 11.07 15.33 -17.41
C ILE A 11 11.66 16.52 -16.65
N ALA A 12 11.34 16.69 -15.37
CA ALA A 12 11.87 17.76 -14.54
C ALA A 12 13.41 17.71 -14.46
N PHE A 13 13.97 16.50 -14.34
CA PHE A 13 15.42 16.30 -14.37
C PHE A 13 16.03 16.72 -15.71
N VAL A 14 15.45 16.29 -16.84
CA VAL A 14 15.93 16.68 -18.18
C VAL A 14 15.87 18.20 -18.37
N ILE A 15 14.77 18.84 -17.96
CA ILE A 15 14.61 20.30 -18.03
C ILE A 15 15.70 21.01 -17.21
N SER A 16 16.02 20.50 -16.02
CA SER A 16 17.09 21.07 -15.19
C SER A 16 18.45 21.05 -15.88
N ILE A 17 18.77 19.98 -16.61
CA ILE A 17 20.02 19.90 -17.38
C ILE A 17 20.03 20.96 -18.48
N ILE A 18 18.94 21.10 -19.23
CA ILE A 18 18.81 22.08 -20.31
C ILE A 18 18.96 23.51 -19.78
N ILE A 19 18.27 23.85 -18.69
CA ILE A 19 18.36 25.16 -18.03
C ILE A 19 19.81 25.42 -17.57
N GLY A 20 20.45 24.41 -16.97
CA GLY A 20 21.85 24.51 -16.56
C GLY A 20 22.78 24.91 -17.72
N PHE A 21 22.61 24.31 -18.90
CA PHE A 21 23.39 24.66 -20.08
C PHE A 21 23.07 26.06 -20.63
N ILE A 22 21.78 26.45 -20.65
CA ILE A 22 21.35 27.79 -21.12
C ILE A 22 21.92 28.90 -20.24
N THR A 23 22.10 28.63 -18.94
CA THR A 23 22.60 29.62 -17.98
C THR A 23 24.03 30.09 -18.29
N GLY A 24 24.83 29.28 -19.01
CA GLY A 24 26.18 29.64 -19.44
C GLY A 24 27.20 29.85 -18.31
N SER A 25 26.82 29.58 -17.06
CA SER A 25 27.65 29.71 -15.86
C SER A 25 27.80 28.37 -15.17
N PHE A 26 29.03 28.04 -14.78
CA PHE A 26 29.33 26.79 -14.06
C PHE A 26 28.52 26.66 -12.77
N TRP A 27 28.41 27.72 -11.97
CA TRP A 27 27.63 27.71 -10.74
C TRP A 27 26.13 27.58 -11.00
N GLY A 28 25.62 28.19 -12.07
CA GLY A 28 24.23 28.05 -12.49
C GLY A 28 23.91 26.61 -12.90
N PHE A 29 24.81 25.97 -13.65
CA PHE A 29 24.70 24.56 -14.01
C PHE A 29 24.67 23.66 -12.79
N VAL A 30 25.62 23.82 -11.85
CA VAL A 30 25.68 23.00 -10.63
C VAL A 30 24.41 23.16 -9.80
N LEU A 31 23.93 24.38 -9.58
CA LEU A 31 22.69 24.63 -8.82
C LEU A 31 21.47 24.04 -9.53
N SER A 32 21.37 24.19 -10.84
CA SER A 32 20.24 23.67 -11.62
C SER A 32 20.19 22.14 -11.61
N VAL A 33 21.34 21.48 -11.87
CA VAL A 33 21.42 20.02 -11.88
C VAL A 33 21.21 19.45 -10.48
N THR A 34 21.80 20.03 -9.43
CA THR A 34 21.57 19.54 -8.06
C THR A 34 20.12 19.69 -7.62
N GLY A 35 19.47 20.82 -7.96
CA GLY A 35 18.03 21.00 -7.74
C GLY A 35 17.18 20.01 -8.53
N GLY A 36 17.54 19.75 -9.79
CA GLY A 36 16.91 18.75 -10.64
C GLY A 36 17.00 17.34 -10.07
N VAL A 37 18.20 16.92 -9.66
CA VAL A 37 18.43 15.61 -9.01
C VAL A 37 17.61 15.51 -7.74
N ALA A 38 17.65 16.52 -6.87
CA ALA A 38 16.91 16.52 -5.61
C ALA A 38 15.40 16.39 -5.84
N SER A 39 14.84 17.16 -6.79
CA SER A 39 13.42 17.06 -7.12
C SER A 39 13.03 15.70 -7.72
N ALA A 40 13.85 15.14 -8.62
CA ALA A 40 13.62 13.82 -9.19
C ALA A 40 13.64 12.71 -8.13
N ILE A 41 14.57 12.77 -7.18
CA ILE A 41 14.62 11.86 -6.03
C ILE A 41 13.31 11.93 -5.23
N LEU A 42 12.80 13.14 -4.96
CA LEU A 42 11.54 13.31 -4.23
C LEU A 42 10.36 12.69 -4.98
N PHE A 43 10.25 12.93 -6.30
CA PHE A 43 9.18 12.33 -7.11
C PHE A 43 9.26 10.80 -7.15
N PHE A 44 10.45 10.24 -7.34
CA PHE A 44 10.64 8.79 -7.34
C PHE A 44 10.40 8.16 -5.98
N ALA A 45 10.86 8.79 -4.90
CA ALA A 45 10.60 8.33 -3.54
C ALA A 45 9.09 8.32 -3.24
N LEU A 46 8.38 9.37 -3.64
CA LEU A 46 6.93 9.44 -3.48
C LEU A 46 6.21 8.35 -4.29
N ALA A 47 6.62 8.15 -5.55
CA ALA A 47 6.07 7.11 -6.41
C ALA A 47 6.25 5.71 -5.79
N PHE A 48 7.44 5.43 -5.25
CA PHE A 48 7.77 4.19 -4.58
C PHE A 48 6.94 3.96 -3.30
N ILE A 49 6.77 5.00 -2.47
CA ILE A 49 5.95 4.90 -1.25
C ILE A 49 4.49 4.58 -1.61
N LEU A 50 3.94 5.26 -2.61
CA LEU A 50 2.56 5.03 -3.05
C LEU A 50 2.36 3.61 -3.60
N GLU A 51 3.31 3.09 -4.37
CA GLU A 51 3.29 1.71 -4.86
C GLU A 51 3.30 0.68 -3.72
N LYS A 52 4.07 0.95 -2.67
CA LYS A 52 4.07 0.09 -1.47
C LYS A 52 2.75 0.16 -0.71
N GLN A 53 2.16 1.34 -0.59
CA GLN A 53 0.86 1.50 0.07
C GLN A 53 -0.26 0.78 -0.68
N GLU A 54 -0.29 0.87 -2.01
CA GLU A 54 -1.29 0.18 -2.85
C GLU A 54 -1.19 -1.34 -2.70
N ASN A 55 0.03 -1.87 -2.69
CA ASN A 55 0.25 -3.30 -2.45
C ASN A 55 -0.21 -3.74 -1.05
N VAL A 56 0.13 -2.98 0.00
CA VAL A 56 -0.30 -3.30 1.38
C VAL A 56 -1.83 -3.27 1.48
N LEU A 57 -2.47 -2.26 0.89
CA LEU A 57 -3.92 -2.15 0.87
C LEU A 57 -4.56 -3.38 0.20
N SER A 58 -4.03 -3.82 -0.94
CA SER A 58 -4.55 -5.00 -1.65
C SER A 58 -4.41 -6.30 -0.85
N ILE A 59 -3.37 -6.40 -0.01
CA ILE A 59 -3.18 -7.55 0.88
C ILE A 59 -4.21 -7.50 2.02
N LEU A 60 -4.41 -6.32 2.61
CA LEU A 60 -5.40 -6.12 3.67
C LEU A 60 -6.83 -6.41 3.19
N GLU A 61 -7.20 -5.96 1.99
CA GLU A 61 -8.52 -6.26 1.41
C GLU A 61 -8.73 -7.76 1.23
N LYS A 62 -7.73 -8.48 0.70
CA LYS A 62 -7.79 -9.95 0.58
C LYS A 62 -7.90 -10.64 1.94
N GLN A 63 -7.24 -10.10 2.96
CA GLN A 63 -7.32 -10.64 4.31
C GLN A 63 -8.70 -10.39 4.92
N GLU A 64 -9.28 -9.20 4.76
CA GLU A 64 -10.65 -8.91 5.21
C GLU A 64 -11.67 -9.82 4.52
N GLU A 65 -11.52 -10.07 3.21
CA GLU A 65 -12.37 -11.02 2.49
C GLU A 65 -12.22 -12.45 3.02
N ALA A 66 -11.01 -12.89 3.33
CA ALA A 66 -10.76 -14.20 3.93
C ALA A 66 -11.39 -14.30 5.33
N ASP A 67 -11.22 -13.26 6.16
CA ASP A 67 -11.80 -13.19 7.51
C ASP A 67 -13.33 -13.15 7.46
N ARG A 68 -13.93 -12.40 6.52
CA ARG A 68 -15.38 -12.43 6.28
C ARG A 68 -15.86 -13.82 5.85
N LYS A 69 -15.12 -14.52 5.01
CA LYS A 69 -15.45 -15.91 4.62
C LYS A 69 -15.39 -16.84 5.83
N ILE A 70 -14.41 -16.67 6.71
CA ILE A 70 -14.30 -17.44 7.97
C ILE A 70 -15.47 -17.11 8.91
N ILE A 71 -15.82 -15.83 9.10
CA ILE A 71 -16.95 -15.42 9.95
C ILE A 71 -18.29 -15.93 9.40
N ASN A 72 -18.41 -16.07 8.09
CA ASN A 72 -19.56 -16.66 7.41
C ASN A 72 -19.51 -18.20 7.31
N GLN A 73 -18.47 -18.86 7.83
CA GLN A 73 -18.49 -20.31 7.98
C GLN A 73 -19.66 -20.72 8.88
N GLU A 74 -20.22 -21.88 8.57
CA GLU A 74 -21.45 -22.41 9.13
C GLU A 74 -21.45 -22.30 10.67
N LYS A 75 -22.42 -21.58 11.21
CA LYS A 75 -22.62 -21.47 12.67
C LYS A 75 -23.41 -22.68 13.12
N MET A 76 -22.82 -23.52 13.95
CA MET A 76 -23.54 -24.60 14.62
C MET A 76 -24.36 -24.04 15.77
N VAL A 77 -25.51 -24.66 16.03
CA VAL A 77 -26.37 -24.33 17.17
C VAL A 77 -26.20 -25.43 18.21
N CYS A 78 -25.82 -25.07 19.44
CA CYS A 78 -25.70 -26.06 20.51
C CYS A 78 -27.05 -26.69 20.81
N THR A 79 -27.12 -28.02 20.84
CA THR A 79 -28.38 -28.74 21.11
C THR A 79 -28.88 -28.55 22.54
N LYS A 80 -27.96 -28.23 23.48
CA LYS A 80 -28.25 -28.14 24.92
C LYS A 80 -28.64 -26.74 25.39
N CYS A 81 -28.01 -25.69 24.87
CA CYS A 81 -28.27 -24.31 25.28
C CYS A 81 -28.74 -23.39 24.16
N ASN A 82 -28.88 -23.91 22.93
CA ASN A 82 -29.29 -23.16 21.74
C ASN A 82 -28.36 -21.99 21.36
N TYR A 83 -27.16 -21.94 21.93
CA TYR A 83 -26.16 -20.92 21.62
C TYR A 83 -25.56 -21.18 20.23
N LYS A 84 -25.45 -20.15 19.39
CA LYS A 84 -24.84 -20.25 18.06
C LYS A 84 -23.35 -19.95 18.15
N TYR A 85 -22.52 -20.87 17.68
CA TYR A 85 -21.06 -20.74 17.71
C TYR A 85 -20.45 -21.31 16.43
N ALA A 86 -19.19 -20.97 16.18
CA ALA A 86 -18.49 -21.40 14.97
C ALA A 86 -18.06 -22.89 15.08
N MET A 87 -18.03 -23.63 13.96
CA MET A 87 -17.81 -25.08 13.93
C MET A 87 -16.39 -25.54 14.35
N ASP A 88 -15.45 -24.61 14.41
CA ASP A 88 -14.05 -24.79 14.81
C ASP A 88 -13.89 -25.05 16.33
N TYR A 89 -14.95 -24.89 17.12
CA TYR A 89 -14.94 -25.23 18.54
C TYR A 89 -15.30 -26.71 18.76
N THR A 90 -14.42 -27.48 19.40
CA THR A 90 -14.67 -28.88 19.79
C THR A 90 -15.71 -29.06 20.90
N SER A 91 -16.21 -27.97 21.46
CA SER A 91 -17.21 -27.95 22.54
C SER A 91 -17.88 -26.58 22.58
N CYS A 92 -19.16 -26.52 22.94
CA CYS A 92 -19.90 -25.27 23.06
C CYS A 92 -19.20 -24.31 24.04
N PRO A 93 -18.79 -23.11 23.62
CA PRO A 93 -18.06 -22.16 24.47
C PRO A 93 -18.93 -21.57 25.59
N HIS A 94 -20.27 -21.64 25.46
CA HIS A 94 -21.18 -21.10 26.46
C HIS A 94 -21.50 -22.09 27.59
N CYS A 95 -21.59 -23.40 27.30
CA CYS A 95 -22.00 -24.40 28.29
C CYS A 95 -21.03 -25.57 28.47
N GLY A 96 -19.92 -25.59 27.73
CA GLY A 96 -18.91 -26.64 27.78
C GLY A 96 -19.37 -28.00 27.24
N ASN A 97 -20.60 -28.10 26.72
CA ASN A 97 -21.13 -29.34 26.16
C ASN A 97 -20.37 -29.67 24.88
N LYS A 98 -19.81 -30.87 24.81
CA LYS A 98 -19.41 -31.47 23.54
C LYS A 98 -20.70 -31.98 22.92
N ASP A 99 -21.16 -31.30 21.88
CA ASP A 99 -22.20 -31.87 21.02
C ASP A 99 -21.62 -33.10 20.30
#